data_AF-A0A7J2YG92-F1
#
_entry.id   AF-A0A7J2YG92-F1
#
_cell.length_a   1.000
_cell.length_b   1.000
_cell.length_c   1.000
_cell.angle_alpha   90.00
_cell.angle_beta   90.00
_cell.angle_gamma   90.00
#
_symmetry.space_group_name_H-M   'P 1'
#
loop_
_entity.id
_entity.type
_entity.pdbx_description
1 polymer ?
#
loop_
_entity_poly.entity_id
_entity_poly.type
_entity_poly.pdbx_seq_one_letter_code
_entity_poly.pdbx_strand_id
1 'polypeptide(L)'
;MPSHRCHERIGRMMGLSVEALRDANQLIDGPERWLNTHGFYEINLIMKLFGSSLKHDDDRKLGMKWVRFILQSIHGQQGILAADLHYAIDYIERWLDPEMAKWIIEKISMNDLLPPNRHGFVHKYRREWSPAYRDNFLPITAYCSTCKGRMKPINAPFCNECRIDLLENAKGSVKITLELIINMLAKKIVEREICQEVVDFIRRNLQAIIEMIIEDRRQRGLNSIIAF
;
A
#
# COMPACT_ATOMS: atom_id res chain seq x y z
N MET A 1 -1.69 -9.86 6.97
CA MET A 1 -0.25 -10.01 6.70
C MET A 1 0.14 -11.48 6.68
N PRO A 2 0.95 -11.91 5.70
CA PRO A 2 1.61 -13.21 5.71
C PRO A 2 2.45 -13.38 6.98
N SER A 3 2.64 -14.62 7.44
CA SER A 3 3.62 -14.86 8.50
C SER A 3 5.05 -14.61 7.99
N HIS A 4 5.97 -14.22 8.88
CA HIS A 4 7.41 -14.14 8.55
C HIS A 4 7.94 -15.43 7.93
N ARG A 5 7.40 -16.58 8.35
CA ARG A 5 7.75 -17.89 7.80
C ARG A 5 7.33 -18.03 6.34
N CYS A 6 6.21 -17.42 5.93
CA CYS A 6 5.80 -17.36 4.54
C CYS A 6 6.77 -16.52 3.71
N HIS A 7 7.13 -15.31 4.17
CA HIS A 7 8.13 -14.46 3.52
C HIS A 7 9.48 -15.17 3.39
N GLU A 8 9.95 -15.83 4.45
CA GLU A 8 11.21 -16.59 4.42
C GLU A 8 11.17 -17.74 3.39
N ARG A 9 10.07 -18.50 3.32
CA ARG A 9 9.95 -19.60 2.35
C ARG A 9 9.97 -19.08 0.91
N ILE A 10 9.24 -18.01 0.62
CA ILE A 10 9.21 -17.40 -0.72
C ILE A 10 10.58 -16.80 -1.05
N GLY A 11 11.22 -16.12 -0.10
CA GLY A 11 12.56 -15.55 -0.29
C GLY A 11 13.64 -16.58 -0.59
N ARG A 12 13.59 -17.75 0.05
CA ARG A 12 14.50 -18.87 -0.26
C ARG A 12 14.31 -19.39 -1.68
N MET A 13 13.10 -19.38 -2.23
CA MET A 13 12.87 -19.74 -3.64
C MET A 13 13.55 -18.75 -4.61
N MET A 14 13.71 -17.50 -4.21
CA MET A 14 14.47 -16.48 -4.95
C MET A 14 15.99 -16.60 -4.74
N GLY A 15 16.45 -17.46 -3.82
CA GLY A 15 17.87 -17.62 -3.50
C GLY A 15 18.42 -16.59 -2.50
N LEU A 16 17.55 -15.93 -1.74
CA LEU A 16 17.95 -14.95 -0.72
C LEU A 16 18.39 -15.64 0.58
N SER A 17 19.37 -15.05 1.27
CA SER A 17 19.80 -15.52 2.60
C SER A 17 18.69 -15.37 3.64
N VAL A 18 18.66 -16.30 4.60
CA VAL A 18 17.65 -16.29 5.67
C VAL A 18 17.85 -15.10 6.60
N GLU A 19 19.10 -14.69 6.80
CA GLU A 19 19.50 -13.54 7.59
C GLU A 19 18.92 -12.25 7.00
N ALA A 20 19.13 -11.99 5.70
CA ALA A 20 18.57 -10.81 5.04
C ALA A 20 17.03 -10.78 5.08
N LEU A 21 16.39 -11.95 4.91
CA LEU A 21 14.93 -12.07 4.99
C LEU A 21 14.39 -11.77 6.38
N ARG A 22 15.06 -12.26 7.43
CA ARG A 22 14.67 -12.01 8.82
C ARG A 22 14.83 -10.55 9.20
N ASP A 23 15.93 -9.93 8.82
CA ASP A 23 16.15 -8.51 9.09
C ASP A 23 15.15 -7.64 8.33
N ALA A 24 14.82 -7.99 7.08
CA ALA A 24 13.76 -7.29 6.34
C ALA A 24 12.41 -7.39 7.06
N ASN A 25 11.99 -8.60 7.45
CA ASN A 25 10.74 -8.82 8.19
C ASN A 25 10.71 -8.02 9.50
N GLN A 26 11.78 -8.05 10.28
CA GLN A 26 11.81 -7.37 11.58
C GLN A 26 11.92 -5.86 11.47
N LEU A 27 12.68 -5.34 10.51
CA LEU A 27 12.82 -3.91 10.27
C LEU A 27 11.53 -3.30 9.74
N ILE A 28 10.82 -3.98 8.82
CA ILE A 28 9.58 -3.46 8.25
C ILE A 28 8.44 -3.54 9.26
N ASP A 29 8.31 -4.66 9.99
CA ASP A 29 7.23 -4.84 10.95
C ASP A 29 7.49 -4.08 12.27
N GLY A 30 8.74 -3.95 12.69
CA GLY A 30 9.12 -3.44 14.00
C GLY A 30 10.31 -2.49 13.95
N PRO A 31 10.28 -1.41 13.14
CA PRO A 31 11.46 -0.61 12.84
C PRO A 31 12.11 -0.03 14.08
N GLU A 32 11.33 0.53 15.01
CA GLU A 32 11.89 1.13 16.22
C GLU A 32 12.67 0.12 17.08
N ARG A 33 12.11 -1.08 17.27
CA ARG A 33 12.77 -2.13 18.05
C ARG A 33 14.04 -2.59 17.34
N TRP A 34 13.93 -2.90 16.04
CA TRP A 34 15.04 -3.43 15.27
C TRP A 34 16.21 -2.43 15.19
N LEU A 35 15.93 -1.14 14.92
CA LEU A 35 16.95 -0.10 14.83
C LEU A 35 17.70 0.09 16.16
N ASN A 36 17.00 0.02 17.29
CA ASN A 36 17.61 0.13 18.61
C ASN A 36 18.51 -1.07 18.92
N THR A 37 18.10 -2.29 18.53
CA THR A 37 18.87 -3.52 18.76
C THR A 37 20.12 -3.61 17.88
N HIS A 38 20.08 -3.06 16.66
CA HIS A 38 21.16 -3.18 15.67
C HIS A 38 22.08 -1.96 15.59
N GLY A 39 22.02 -1.05 16.58
CA GLY A 39 22.95 0.08 16.67
C GLY A 39 22.64 1.25 15.73
N PHE A 40 21.47 1.29 15.10
CA PHE A 40 21.03 2.37 14.21
C PHE A 40 20.25 3.49 14.93
N TYR A 41 20.52 3.68 16.24
CA TYR A 41 19.83 4.66 17.07
C TYR A 41 19.95 6.09 16.53
N GLU A 42 21.14 6.48 16.06
CA GLU A 42 21.40 7.80 15.52
C GLU A 42 20.60 8.06 14.23
N ILE A 43 20.52 7.06 13.34
CA ILE A 43 19.67 7.13 12.14
C ILE A 43 18.21 7.27 12.55
N ASN A 44 17.73 6.46 13.51
CA ASN A 44 16.36 6.55 14.01
C ASN A 44 16.05 7.95 14.57
N LEU A 45 16.98 8.55 15.31
CA LEU A 45 16.85 9.90 15.86
C LEU A 45 16.80 10.97 14.76
N ILE A 46 17.72 10.90 13.78
CA ILE A 46 17.73 11.80 12.62
C ILE A 46 16.41 11.70 11.87
N MET A 47 15.95 10.48 11.59
CA MET A 47 14.68 10.26 10.89
C MET A 47 13.50 10.87 11.65
N LYS A 48 13.46 10.72 12.98
CA LYS A 48 12.45 11.35 13.85
C LYS A 48 12.51 12.88 13.79
N LEU A 49 13.70 13.48 13.84
CA LEU A 49 13.88 14.95 13.80
C LEU A 49 13.37 15.57 12.49
N PHE A 50 13.53 14.88 11.36
CA PHE A 50 13.04 15.33 10.05
C PHE A 50 11.60 14.87 9.73
N GLY A 51 10.85 14.37 10.71
CA GLY A 51 9.46 13.91 10.53
C GLY A 51 9.33 12.69 9.60
N SER A 52 10.42 11.94 9.43
CA SER A 52 10.60 10.86 8.47
C SER A 52 10.78 9.48 9.11
N SER A 53 10.34 9.31 10.36
CA SER A 53 10.43 8.03 11.06
C SER A 53 9.76 6.89 10.29
N LEU A 54 10.41 5.71 10.31
CA LEU A 54 9.82 4.48 9.80
C LEU A 54 8.66 4.07 10.69
N LYS A 55 7.55 3.70 10.06
CA LYS A 55 6.38 3.10 10.70
C LYS A 55 6.33 1.62 10.37
N HIS A 56 5.58 0.86 11.15
CA HIS A 56 5.17 -0.49 10.79
C HIS A 56 4.54 -0.47 9.38
N ASP A 57 4.98 -1.38 8.51
CA ASP A 57 4.52 -1.52 7.13
C ASP A 57 4.61 -0.24 6.30
N ASP A 58 5.62 0.59 6.57
CA ASP A 58 5.76 1.87 5.87
C ASP A 58 6.07 1.66 4.39
N ASP A 59 5.02 1.69 3.59
CA ASP A 59 5.07 1.54 2.14
C ASP A 59 5.29 2.88 1.42
N ARG A 60 5.47 3.99 2.15
CA ARG A 60 5.80 5.28 1.53
C ARG A 60 7.14 5.15 0.79
N LYS A 61 7.24 5.77 -0.38
CA LYS A 61 8.47 5.75 -1.20
C LYS A 61 9.72 6.14 -0.41
N LEU A 62 9.63 7.12 0.49
CA LEU A 62 10.75 7.52 1.34
C LEU A 62 11.05 6.50 2.44
N GLY A 63 10.03 5.89 3.06
CA GLY A 63 10.21 4.84 4.06
C GLY A 63 10.91 3.60 3.47
N MET A 64 10.43 3.14 2.31
CA MET A 64 11.06 2.05 1.57
C MET A 64 12.52 2.37 1.20
N LYS A 65 12.84 3.60 0.81
CA LYS A 65 14.22 4.03 0.53
C LYS A 65 15.12 3.88 1.76
N TRP A 66 14.64 4.26 2.94
CA TRP A 66 15.38 4.08 4.18
C TRP A 66 15.57 2.60 4.53
N VAL A 67 14.52 1.79 4.42
CA VAL A 67 14.61 0.34 4.64
C VAL A 67 15.64 -0.31 3.72
N ARG A 68 15.58 -0.01 2.41
CA ARG A 68 16.55 -0.49 1.42
C ARG A 68 17.97 -0.04 1.75
N PHE A 69 18.16 1.24 2.07
CA PHE A 69 19.48 1.78 2.43
C PHE A 69 20.09 1.06 3.63
N ILE A 70 19.31 0.86 4.68
CA ILE A 70 19.76 0.18 5.91
C ILE A 70 20.12 -1.28 5.59
N LEU A 71 19.21 -2.03 4.96
CA LEU A 71 19.45 -3.44 4.66
C LEU A 71 20.57 -3.64 3.61
N GLN A 72 20.73 -2.71 2.67
CA GLN A 72 21.85 -2.72 1.73
C GLN A 72 23.19 -2.57 2.45
N SER A 73 23.26 -1.73 3.48
CA SER A 73 24.52 -1.52 4.21
C SER A 73 24.98 -2.76 5.00
N ILE A 74 24.07 -3.70 5.27
CA ILE A 74 24.34 -4.92 6.05
C ILE A 74 24.49 -6.13 5.14
N HIS A 75 23.55 -6.30 4.20
CA HIS A 75 23.40 -7.51 3.39
C HIS A 75 23.72 -7.28 1.90
N GLY A 76 24.18 -6.08 1.53
CA GLY A 76 24.41 -5.71 0.13
C GLY A 76 23.14 -5.81 -0.71
N GLN A 77 23.27 -6.31 -1.94
CA GLN A 77 22.14 -6.45 -2.85
C GLN A 77 21.03 -7.35 -2.29
N GLN A 78 21.37 -8.37 -1.50
CA GLN A 78 20.35 -9.26 -0.92
C GLN A 78 19.41 -8.53 0.04
N GLY A 79 19.89 -7.52 0.77
CA GLY A 79 19.07 -6.71 1.65
C GLY A 79 18.00 -5.90 0.90
N ILE A 80 18.36 -5.34 -0.26
CA ILE A 80 17.41 -4.64 -1.13
C ILE A 80 16.34 -5.61 -1.63
N LEU A 81 16.77 -6.76 -2.17
CA LEU A 81 15.87 -7.76 -2.72
C LEU A 81 14.93 -8.33 -1.66
N ALA A 82 15.42 -8.56 -0.44
CA ALA A 82 14.61 -9.04 0.68
C ALA A 82 13.52 -8.04 1.09
N ALA A 83 13.85 -6.75 1.19
CA ALA A 83 12.88 -5.70 1.48
C ALA A 83 11.81 -5.58 0.39
N ASP A 84 12.25 -5.52 -0.87
CA ASP A 84 11.35 -5.38 -2.01
C ASP A 84 10.43 -6.58 -2.18
N LEU A 85 10.96 -7.79 -1.93
CA LEU A 85 10.17 -9.00 -1.92
C LEU A 85 9.14 -8.98 -0.79
N HIS A 86 9.52 -8.54 0.43
CA HIS A 86 8.60 -8.42 1.55
C HIS A 86 7.40 -7.51 1.19
N TYR A 87 7.67 -6.29 0.72
CA TYR A 87 6.61 -5.36 0.32
C TYR A 87 5.70 -5.93 -0.77
N ALA A 88 6.26 -6.67 -1.72
CA ALA A 88 5.47 -7.25 -2.80
C ALA A 88 4.60 -8.42 -2.32
N ILE A 89 5.11 -9.29 -1.44
CA ILE A 89 4.32 -10.38 -0.83
C ILE A 89 3.18 -9.79 0.03
N ASP A 90 3.45 -8.77 0.84
CA ASP A 90 2.43 -8.10 1.63
C ASP A 90 1.35 -7.48 0.75
N TYR A 91 1.76 -6.87 -0.36
CA TYR A 91 0.81 -6.31 -1.31
C TYR A 91 -0.10 -7.39 -1.90
N ILE A 92 0.45 -8.54 -2.31
CA ILE A 92 -0.34 -9.67 -2.81
C ILE A 92 -1.29 -10.18 -1.72
N GLU A 93 -0.83 -10.30 -0.48
CA GLU A 93 -1.65 -10.81 0.62
C GLU A 93 -2.83 -9.91 0.97
N ARG A 94 -2.65 -8.58 0.91
CA ARG A 94 -3.75 -7.61 1.09
C ARG A 94 -4.87 -7.80 0.06
N TRP A 95 -4.57 -8.31 -1.13
CA TRP A 95 -5.57 -8.65 -2.14
C TRP A 95 -6.23 -10.01 -1.93
N LEU A 96 -5.59 -10.91 -1.21
CA LEU A 96 -6.15 -12.22 -0.86
C LEU A 96 -7.02 -12.15 0.40
N ASP A 97 -6.83 -11.13 1.23
CA ASP A 97 -7.64 -10.85 2.42
C ASP A 97 -8.99 -10.20 2.07
N PRO A 98 -10.14 -10.82 2.43
CA PRO A 98 -11.47 -10.32 2.07
C PRO A 98 -11.77 -8.88 2.46
N GLU A 99 -11.42 -8.50 3.69
CA GLU A 99 -11.73 -7.18 4.21
C GLU A 99 -10.81 -6.12 3.59
N MET A 100 -9.52 -6.44 3.46
CA MET A 100 -8.55 -5.53 2.84
C MET A 100 -8.81 -5.34 1.35
N ALA A 101 -9.08 -6.39 0.60
CA ALA A 101 -9.35 -6.27 -0.83
C ALA A 101 -10.63 -5.48 -1.10
N LYS A 102 -11.68 -5.68 -0.29
CA LYS A 102 -12.89 -4.86 -0.34
C LYS A 102 -12.57 -3.38 -0.12
N TRP A 103 -11.79 -3.07 0.92
CA TRP A 103 -11.35 -1.70 1.18
C TRP A 103 -10.49 -1.11 0.04
N ILE A 104 -9.59 -1.90 -0.54
CA ILE A 104 -8.76 -1.50 -1.68
C ILE A 104 -9.65 -1.20 -2.90
N ILE A 105 -10.65 -2.03 -3.20
CA ILE A 105 -11.60 -1.78 -4.28
C ILE A 105 -12.38 -0.51 -4.02
N GLU A 106 -12.92 -0.33 -2.82
CA GLU A 106 -13.63 0.89 -2.45
C GLU A 106 -12.74 2.12 -2.70
N LYS A 107 -11.46 2.05 -2.34
CA LYS A 107 -10.49 3.12 -2.58
C LYS A 107 -10.17 3.35 -4.07
N ILE A 108 -9.99 2.30 -4.86
CA ILE A 108 -9.73 2.40 -6.31
C ILE A 108 -10.94 3.00 -7.01
N SER A 109 -12.12 2.42 -6.79
CA SER A 109 -13.38 2.91 -7.33
C SER A 109 -13.60 4.38 -6.94
N MET A 110 -13.30 4.76 -5.70
CA MET A 110 -13.36 6.16 -5.29
C MET A 110 -12.33 7.04 -5.99
N ASN A 111 -11.11 6.57 -6.25
CA ASN A 111 -10.09 7.35 -6.98
C ASN A 111 -10.46 7.51 -8.47
N ASP A 112 -11.03 6.50 -9.12
CA ASP A 112 -11.47 6.58 -10.51
C ASP A 112 -12.68 7.52 -10.68
N LEU A 113 -13.46 7.71 -9.62
CA LEU A 113 -14.54 8.70 -9.55
C LEU A 113 -14.02 10.13 -9.28
N LEU A 114 -12.73 10.31 -9.00
CA LEU A 114 -12.12 11.61 -8.72
C LEU A 114 -11.25 12.04 -9.91
N PRO A 115 -11.50 13.23 -10.51
CA PRO A 115 -10.60 13.72 -11.53
C PRO A 115 -9.20 13.97 -10.94
N PRO A 116 -8.12 13.62 -11.67
CA PRO A 116 -6.75 13.84 -11.20
C PRO A 116 -6.47 15.33 -10.95
N ASN A 117 -5.55 15.63 -10.02
CA ASN A 117 -5.06 16.98 -9.68
C ASN A 117 -6.03 17.94 -8.98
N ARG A 118 -6.97 17.43 -8.18
CA ARG A 118 -7.82 18.29 -7.33
C ARG A 118 -7.10 18.75 -6.05
N HIS A 119 -6.07 19.59 -6.23
CA HIS A 119 -5.61 20.52 -5.19
C HIS A 119 -6.18 21.92 -5.50
N GLY A 120 -6.53 22.68 -4.46
CA GLY A 120 -7.03 24.04 -4.60
C GLY A 120 -8.40 24.29 -3.96
N PHE A 121 -9.01 25.40 -4.34
CA PHE A 121 -10.21 25.95 -3.74
C PHE A 121 -11.23 26.29 -4.83
N VAL A 122 -12.51 26.21 -4.50
CA VAL A 122 -13.64 26.55 -5.39
C VAL A 122 -14.43 27.71 -4.81
N HIS A 123 -14.81 28.67 -5.64
CA HIS A 123 -15.55 29.83 -5.18
C HIS A 123 -16.93 29.41 -4.64
N LYS A 124 -17.27 29.87 -3.42
CA LYS A 124 -18.48 29.50 -2.67
C LYS A 124 -19.78 29.73 -3.45
N TYR A 125 -19.78 30.74 -4.32
CA TYR A 125 -20.96 31.19 -5.08
C TYR A 125 -20.82 31.15 -6.61
N ARG A 126 -19.64 30.84 -7.16
CA ARG A 126 -19.34 30.98 -8.60
C ARG A 126 -18.61 29.74 -9.11
N ARG A 127 -18.72 29.43 -10.40
CA ARG A 127 -18.02 28.29 -11.03
C ARG A 127 -16.56 28.66 -11.36
N GLU A 128 -15.81 29.02 -10.33
CA GLU A 128 -14.42 29.47 -10.43
C GLU A 128 -13.52 28.55 -9.58
N TRP A 129 -12.38 28.14 -10.14
CA TRP A 129 -11.36 27.33 -9.48
C TRP A 129 -10.10 28.16 -9.27
N SER A 130 -9.42 27.94 -8.14
CA SER A 130 -8.13 28.55 -7.84
C SER A 130 -7.18 27.51 -7.24
N PRO A 131 -5.90 27.46 -7.66
CA PRO A 131 -4.91 26.59 -7.03
C PRO A 131 -4.50 27.09 -5.63
N ALA A 132 -4.73 28.37 -5.31
CA ALA A 132 -4.41 29.00 -4.03
C ALA A 132 -5.66 29.53 -3.31
N TYR A 133 -5.60 29.67 -1.99
CA TYR A 133 -6.70 30.23 -1.20
C TYR A 133 -6.99 31.68 -1.64
N ARG A 134 -8.27 32.01 -1.76
CA ARG A 134 -8.79 33.35 -2.03
C ARG A 134 -10.04 33.56 -1.18
N ASP A 135 -10.32 34.79 -0.80
CA ASP A 135 -11.54 35.10 -0.06
C ASP A 135 -12.78 34.60 -0.83
N ASN A 136 -13.70 33.96 -0.10
CA ASN A 136 -14.86 33.25 -0.63
C ASN A 136 -14.58 31.95 -1.40
N PHE A 137 -13.37 31.39 -1.38
CA PHE A 137 -13.10 30.06 -1.92
C PHE A 137 -13.01 29.00 -0.81
N LEU A 138 -13.71 27.88 -1.00
CA LEU A 138 -13.69 26.73 -0.10
C LEU A 138 -12.71 25.68 -0.62
N PRO A 139 -12.00 24.95 0.25
CA PRO A 139 -11.16 23.85 -0.19
C PRO A 139 -12.03 22.86 -0.98
N ILE A 140 -11.49 22.30 -2.05
CA ILE A 140 -12.20 21.35 -2.93
C ILE A 140 -12.81 20.16 -2.17
N THR A 141 -12.30 19.85 -0.98
CA THR A 141 -12.89 18.92 -0.01
C THR A 141 -14.29 19.31 0.50
N ALA A 142 -14.84 20.44 0.04
CA ALA A 142 -16.18 20.96 0.36
C ALA A 142 -17.19 20.86 -0.80
N TYR A 143 -16.86 20.21 -1.93
CA TYR A 143 -17.77 20.07 -3.07
C TYR A 143 -18.00 18.60 -3.47
N CYS A 144 -19.20 18.07 -3.19
CA CYS A 144 -19.61 16.76 -3.71
C CYS A 144 -20.00 16.89 -5.18
N SER A 145 -19.30 16.17 -6.07
CA SER A 145 -19.56 16.16 -7.51
C SER A 145 -20.89 15.52 -7.90
N THR A 146 -21.36 14.54 -7.13
CA THR A 146 -22.61 13.81 -7.36
C THR A 146 -23.83 14.68 -7.10
N CYS A 147 -23.94 15.28 -5.90
CA CYS A 147 -25.06 16.18 -5.57
C CYS A 147 -24.80 17.64 -5.96
N LYS A 148 -23.71 17.91 -6.69
CA LYS A 148 -23.29 19.25 -7.14
C LYS A 148 -23.22 20.28 -6.00
N GLY A 149 -22.82 19.84 -4.81
CA GLY A 149 -22.71 20.70 -3.63
C GLY A 149 -24.02 21.01 -2.90
N ARG A 150 -25.13 20.30 -3.17
CA ARG A 150 -26.37 20.39 -2.36
C ARG A 150 -26.12 20.06 -0.89
N MET A 151 -25.20 19.13 -0.63
CA MET A 151 -24.69 18.82 0.69
C MET A 151 -23.20 19.10 0.76
N LYS A 152 -22.76 19.72 1.85
CA LYS A 152 -21.34 19.95 2.14
C LYS A 152 -20.72 18.63 2.59
N PRO A 153 -19.76 18.06 1.84
CA PRO A 153 -18.96 16.99 2.39
C PRO A 153 -18.07 17.53 3.51
N ILE A 154 -18.01 16.81 4.63
CA ILE A 154 -17.09 17.12 5.73
C ILE A 154 -15.82 16.32 5.45
N ASN A 155 -14.74 17.00 5.05
CA ASN A 155 -13.41 16.40 4.83
C ASN A 155 -13.40 15.20 3.86
N ALA A 156 -14.29 15.19 2.88
CA ALA A 156 -14.46 14.08 1.95
C ALA A 156 -14.78 14.58 0.52
N PRO A 157 -14.51 13.78 -0.52
CA PRO A 157 -14.88 14.15 -1.88
C PRO A 157 -16.39 14.04 -2.17
N PHE A 158 -17.15 13.30 -1.36
CA PHE A 158 -18.59 13.09 -1.51
C PHE A 158 -19.29 13.36 -0.17
N CYS A 159 -20.55 13.85 -0.21
CA CYS A 159 -21.37 13.89 1.01
C CYS A 159 -21.69 12.46 1.45
N ASN A 160 -22.05 12.26 2.73
CA ASN A 160 -22.29 10.93 3.28
C ASN A 160 -23.35 10.15 2.49
N GLU A 161 -24.45 10.79 2.08
CA GLU A 161 -25.51 10.18 1.27
C GLU A 161 -24.98 9.73 -0.10
N CYS A 162 -24.37 10.62 -0.88
CA CYS A 162 -23.83 10.25 -2.19
C CYS A 162 -22.66 9.25 -2.09
N ARG A 163 -21.92 9.24 -0.98
CA ARG A 163 -20.89 8.21 -0.71
C ARG A 163 -21.55 6.85 -0.52
N ILE A 164 -22.64 6.76 0.24
CA ILE A 164 -23.38 5.51 0.45
C ILE A 164 -23.95 5.03 -0.88
N ASP A 165 -24.63 5.88 -1.65
CA ASP A 165 -25.20 5.52 -2.95
C ASP A 165 -24.12 5.03 -3.93
N LEU A 166 -22.97 5.72 -3.99
CA LEU A 166 -21.85 5.29 -4.85
C LEU A 166 -21.28 3.94 -4.40
N LEU A 167 -21.14 3.72 -3.09
CA LEU A 167 -20.68 2.44 -2.55
C LEU A 167 -21.69 1.32 -2.80
N GLU A 168 -22.99 1.59 -2.69
CA GLU A 168 -24.05 0.62 -2.96
C GLU A 168 -24.13 0.24 -4.44
N ASN A 169 -23.95 1.21 -5.35
CA ASN A 169 -23.84 0.93 -6.78
C ASN A 169 -22.53 0.21 -7.14
N ALA A 170 -21.42 0.49 -6.44
CA ALA A 170 -20.14 -0.18 -6.64
C ALA A 170 -20.11 -1.61 -6.06
N LYS A 171 -20.91 -1.90 -5.01
CA LYS A 171 -21.05 -3.26 -4.44
C LYS A 171 -21.53 -4.29 -5.47
N GLY A 172 -22.17 -3.87 -6.56
CA GLY A 172 -22.66 -4.75 -7.61
C GLY A 172 -21.66 -5.10 -8.72
N SER A 173 -20.50 -4.42 -8.84
CA SER A 173 -19.78 -4.40 -10.13
C SER A 173 -18.35 -4.95 -10.16
N VAL A 174 -17.67 -5.14 -9.02
CA VAL A 174 -16.25 -5.57 -9.04
C VAL A 174 -16.09 -6.98 -8.46
N LYS A 175 -16.19 -7.99 -9.33
CA LYS A 175 -15.69 -9.34 -9.01
C LYS A 175 -14.18 -9.26 -8.91
N ILE A 176 -13.59 -9.61 -7.76
CA ILE A 176 -12.14 -9.72 -7.62
C ILE A 176 -11.67 -10.86 -8.51
N THR A 177 -10.98 -10.51 -9.60
CA THR A 177 -10.33 -11.48 -10.47
C THR A 177 -8.83 -11.47 -10.21
N LEU A 178 -8.18 -12.59 -10.49
CA LEU A 178 -6.71 -12.67 -10.48
C LEU A 178 -6.08 -11.59 -11.39
N GLU A 179 -6.72 -11.30 -12.52
CA GLU A 179 -6.30 -10.26 -13.46
C GLU A 179 -6.30 -8.85 -12.83
N LEU A 180 -7.32 -8.51 -12.03
CA LEU A 180 -7.36 -7.24 -11.31
C LEU A 180 -6.19 -7.13 -10.31
N ILE A 181 -5.92 -8.20 -9.56
CA ILE A 181 -4.81 -8.27 -8.59
C ILE A 181 -3.47 -8.04 -9.31
N ILE A 182 -3.26 -8.72 -10.46
CA ILE A 182 -2.04 -8.59 -11.27
C ILE A 182 -1.86 -7.15 -11.76
N ASN A 183 -2.90 -6.55 -12.33
CA ASN A 183 -2.83 -5.18 -12.86
C ASN A 183 -2.52 -4.16 -11.76
N MET A 184 -3.10 -4.33 -10.58
CA MET A 184 -2.87 -3.44 -9.45
C MET A 184 -1.48 -3.64 -8.82
N LEU A 185 -1.01 -4.89 -8.74
CA LEU A 185 0.36 -5.21 -8.35
C LEU A 185 1.37 -4.55 -9.30
N ALA A 186 1.15 -4.61 -10.61
CA ALA A 186 2.02 -3.98 -11.60
C ALA A 186 2.10 -2.45 -11.41
N LYS A 187 0.96 -1.77 -11.19
CA LYS A 187 0.94 -0.33 -10.89
C LYS A 187 1.75 -0.01 -9.63
N LYS A 188 1.54 -0.79 -8.55
CA LYS A 188 2.22 -0.56 -7.28
C LYS A 188 3.73 -0.84 -7.33
N ILE A 189 4.14 -1.88 -8.03
CA ILE A 189 5.55 -2.17 -8.31
C ILE A 189 6.26 -0.96 -8.93
N VAL A 190 5.62 -0.32 -9.92
CA VAL A 190 6.16 0.88 -10.58
C VAL A 190 6.18 2.08 -9.65
N GLU A 191 5.07 2.37 -8.95
CA GLU A 191 4.97 3.49 -8.00
C GLU A 191 6.01 3.42 -6.88
N ARG A 192 6.35 2.19 -6.46
CA ARG A 192 7.26 1.91 -5.35
C ARG A 192 8.71 1.63 -5.78
N GLU A 193 8.98 1.68 -7.08
CA GLU A 193 10.32 1.41 -7.64
C GLU A 193 10.89 0.08 -7.12
N ILE A 194 10.06 -0.97 -7.10
CA ILE A 194 10.47 -2.32 -6.71
C ILE A 194 11.52 -2.83 -7.71
N CYS A 195 12.59 -3.44 -7.19
CA CYS A 195 13.67 -3.98 -8.01
C CYS A 195 13.16 -4.96 -9.09
N GLN A 196 13.63 -4.79 -10.33
CA GLN A 196 13.19 -5.59 -11.47
C GLN A 196 13.37 -7.10 -11.26
N GLU A 197 14.43 -7.51 -10.56
CA GLU A 197 14.67 -8.92 -10.22
C GLU A 197 13.54 -9.53 -9.38
N VAL A 198 13.01 -8.76 -8.41
CA VAL A 198 11.85 -9.17 -7.59
C VAL A 198 10.60 -9.24 -8.46
N VAL A 199 10.40 -8.26 -9.35
CA VAL A 199 9.26 -8.23 -10.28
C VAL A 199 9.25 -9.47 -11.18
N ASP A 200 10.40 -9.82 -11.76
CA ASP A 200 10.53 -10.97 -12.65
C ASP A 200 10.42 -12.29 -11.89
N PHE A 201 10.93 -12.36 -10.66
CA PHE A 201 10.72 -13.50 -9.78
C PHE A 201 9.23 -13.71 -9.49
N ILE A 202 8.50 -12.66 -9.07
CA ILE A 202 7.07 -12.75 -8.79
C ILE A 202 6.29 -13.14 -10.04
N ARG A 203 6.57 -12.52 -11.19
CA ARG A 203 5.87 -12.83 -12.45
C ARG A 203 5.99 -14.32 -12.80
N ARG A 204 7.18 -14.91 -12.65
CA ARG A 204 7.43 -16.33 -12.96
C ARG A 204 6.81 -17.30 -11.95
N ASN A 205 6.64 -16.86 -10.69
CA ASN A 205 6.25 -17.74 -9.58
C ASN A 205 4.91 -17.36 -8.93
N LEU A 206 4.12 -16.48 -9.56
CA LEU A 206 2.95 -15.85 -8.94
C LEU A 206 1.96 -16.87 -8.39
N GLN A 207 1.65 -17.91 -9.16
CA GLN A 207 0.73 -18.96 -8.73
C GLN A 207 1.23 -19.67 -7.47
N ALA A 208 2.48 -20.14 -7.46
CA ALA A 208 3.07 -20.80 -6.30
C ALA A 208 3.13 -19.87 -5.08
N ILE A 209 3.44 -18.59 -5.28
CA ILE A 209 3.43 -17.57 -4.21
C ILE A 209 2.03 -17.43 -3.62
N ILE A 210 1.00 -17.30 -4.45
CA ILE A 210 -0.40 -17.19 -4.01
C ILE A 210 -0.83 -18.43 -3.24
N GLU A 211 -0.54 -19.63 -3.76
CA GLU A 211 -0.86 -20.90 -3.10
C GLU A 211 -0.18 -20.99 -1.72
N MET A 212 1.08 -20.56 -1.61
CA MET A 212 1.78 -20.50 -0.33
C MET A 212 1.17 -19.51 0.66
N ILE A 213 0.75 -18.33 0.20
CA ILE A 213 0.09 -17.34 1.06
C ILE A 213 -1.28 -17.86 1.52
N ILE A 214 -2.05 -18.50 0.64
CA ILE A 214 -3.35 -19.10 1.00
C ILE A 214 -3.16 -20.22 2.02
N GLU A 215 -2.17 -21.08 1.83
CA GLU A 215 -1.86 -22.14 2.80
C GLU A 215 -1.44 -21.57 4.16
N ASP A 216 -0.59 -20.54 4.18
CA ASP A 216 -0.19 -19.85 5.41
C ASP A 216 -1.38 -19.19 6.13
N ARG A 217 -2.34 -18.62 5.38
CA ARG A 217 -3.59 -18.08 5.94
C ARG A 217 -4.45 -19.19 6.53
N ARG A 218 -4.62 -20.31 5.80
CA ARG A 218 -5.40 -21.48 6.25
C ARG A 218 -4.84 -22.06 7.56
N GLN A 219 -3.52 -22.21 7.66
CA GLN A 219 -2.85 -22.69 8.88
C GLN A 219 -3.06 -21.77 10.09
N ARG A 220 -3.35 -20.50 9.85
CA ARG A 220 -3.66 -19.50 10.89
C ARG A 220 -5.16 -19.29 11.11
N GLY A 221 -6.03 -20.05 10.45
CA GLY A 221 -7.49 -19.92 10.54
C GLY A 221 -8.04 -18.66 9.86
N LEU A 222 -7.32 -18.09 8.89
CA LEU A 222 -7.74 -16.90 8.13
C LEU A 222 -8.37 -17.31 6.80
N ASN A 223 -9.48 -16.66 6.43
CA ASN A 223 -10.19 -16.88 5.16
C ASN A 223 -9.48 -16.17 3.99
N SER A 224 -9.60 -16.68 2.76
CA SER A 224 -9.11 -16.01 1.56
C SER A 224 -10.23 -15.79 0.55
N ILE A 225 -10.11 -14.76 -0.29
CA ILE A 225 -11.10 -14.43 -1.34
C ILE A 225 -11.10 -15.47 -2.45
N ILE A 226 -9.95 -16.08 -2.70
CA ILE A 226 -9.76 -17.11 -3.71
C ILE A 226 -9.56 -18.43 -2.96
N ALA A 227 -10.38 -19.41 -3.29
CA ALA A 227 -10.13 -20.82 -2.97
C ALA A 227 -9.67 -21.48 -4.28
N PHE A 228 -8.53 -22.15 -4.26
CA PHE A 228 -8.09 -23.05 -5.32
C PHE A 228 -8.57 -24.46 -5.03
#